data_AF-A0A820G066-F1
#
_entry.id   AF-A0A820G066-F1
#
_cell.length_a   1.000
_cell.length_b   1.000
_cell.length_c   1.000
_cell.angle_alpha   90.00
_cell.angle_beta   90.00
_cell.angle_gamma   90.00
#
_symmetry.space_group_name_H-M   'P 1'
#
loop_
_entity.id
_entity.type
_entity.pdbx_description
1 polymer ?
#
loop_
_entity_poly.entity_id
_entity_poly.type
_entity_poly.pdbx_seq_one_letter_code
_entity_poly.pdbx_strand_id
1 'polypeptide(L)' 'QKIQGASATSFEVLNDGYAKDPWNVYYMGKKIEGASASSFQSLGQGMAKDAFNRYHLGQKYSGLTPPTHNFH' A
#
# COMPACT_ATOMS: atom_id res chain seq x y z
N GLN A 1 -20.18 24.37 13.14
CA GLN A 1 -20.03 22.91 13.33
C GLN A 1 -18.88 22.42 12.45
N LYS A 2 -17.86 21.80 13.04
CA LYS A 2 -16.75 21.15 12.30
C LYS A 2 -17.09 19.66 12.28
N ILE A 3 -17.38 19.11 11.11
CA ILE A 3 -17.67 17.69 10.92
C ILE A 3 -16.40 16.89 11.23
N GLN A 4 -16.31 16.30 12.42
CA GLN A 4 -15.35 15.26 12.76
C GLN A 4 -15.70 14.01 11.95
N GLY A 5 -14.90 13.65 10.96
CA GLY A 5 -15.09 12.41 10.18
C GLY A 5 -14.83 12.55 8.69
N ALA A 6 -14.78 13.78 8.16
CA ALA A 6 -14.27 14.02 6.83
C ALA A 6 -12.73 14.09 6.88
N SER A 7 -12.05 12.95 7.09
CA SER A 7 -10.70 12.83 6.56
C SER A 7 -10.87 12.91 5.06
N ALA A 8 -10.76 14.13 4.53
CA ALA A 8 -10.66 14.37 3.11
C ALA A 8 -9.68 13.35 2.56
N THR A 9 -10.18 12.53 1.66
CA THR A 9 -9.49 11.54 0.83
C THR A 9 -8.08 12.00 0.51
N SER A 10 -7.11 11.68 1.38
CA SER A 10 -5.71 12.07 1.20
C SER A 10 -5.09 11.04 0.28
N PHE A 11 -5.46 11.14 -1.00
CA PHE A 11 -4.83 10.39 -2.05
C PHE A 11 -3.43 10.98 -2.25
N GLU A 12 -2.42 10.25 -1.81
CA GLU A 12 -1.02 10.60 -1.96
C GLU A 12 -0.47 9.89 -3.19
N VAL A 13 -0.13 10.66 -4.21
CA VAL A 13 0.63 10.13 -5.35
C VAL A 13 2.08 10.01 -4.92
N LEU A 14 2.59 8.78 -4.99
CA LEU A 14 4.00 8.46 -4.76
C LEU A 14 4.75 8.51 -6.09
N ASN A 15 6.06 8.25 -6.04
CA ASN A 15 6.88 8.17 -7.24
C ASN A 15 6.65 6.85 -8.01
N ASP A 16 7.16 6.82 -9.25
CA ASP A 16 7.18 5.61 -10.10
C ASP A 16 5.79 5.01 -10.39
N GLY A 17 4.75 5.85 -10.37
CA GLY A 17 3.37 5.44 -10.65
C GLY A 17 2.65 4.76 -9.49
N TYR A 18 3.26 4.73 -8.30
CA TYR A 18 2.56 4.34 -7.08
C TYR A 18 1.68 5.48 -6.58
N ALA A 19 0.58 5.13 -5.93
CA ALA A 19 -0.23 6.05 -5.17
C ALA A 19 -0.86 5.30 -4.00
N LYS A 20 -1.29 6.01 -2.96
CA LYS A 20 -2.01 5.40 -1.85
C LYS A 20 -3.08 6.34 -1.32
N ASP A 21 -4.13 5.77 -0.77
CA ASP A 21 -5.05 6.45 0.11
C ASP A 21 -4.85 5.92 1.55
N PRO A 22 -5.60 6.37 2.57
CA PRO A 22 -5.44 5.89 3.95
C PRO A 22 -5.65 4.37 4.15
N TRP A 23 -6.26 3.68 3.19
CA TRP A 23 -6.71 2.29 3.26
C TRP A 23 -6.09 1.40 2.19
N ASN A 24 -5.86 1.93 0.97
CA ASN A 24 -5.46 1.16 -0.20
C ASN A 24 -4.20 1.74 -0.84
N VAL A 25 -3.49 0.87 -1.55
CA VAL A 25 -2.34 1.23 -2.39
C VAL A 25 -2.68 0.91 -3.84
N TYR A 26 -2.20 1.75 -4.74
CA TYR A 26 -2.43 1.67 -6.17
C TYR A 26 -1.08 1.75 -6.92
N TYR A 27 -1.02 1.07 -8.06
CA TYR A 27 0.04 1.20 -9.05
C TYR A 27 -0.58 1.43 -10.42
N MET A 28 -0.25 2.55 -11.07
CA MET A 28 -0.81 2.95 -12.37
C MET A 28 -2.36 2.90 -12.38
N GLY A 29 -2.98 3.33 -11.27
CA GLY A 29 -4.44 3.32 -11.10
C GLY A 29 -5.05 1.95 -10.74
N LYS A 30 -4.27 0.87 -10.66
CA LYS A 30 -4.74 -0.45 -10.24
C LYS A 30 -4.46 -0.68 -8.76
N LYS A 31 -5.46 -1.12 -8.01
CA LYS A 31 -5.30 -1.46 -6.59
C LYS A 31 -4.36 -2.65 -6.42
N ILE A 32 -3.43 -2.55 -5.46
CA ILE A 32 -2.53 -3.62 -5.05
C ILE A 32 -3.17 -4.36 -3.87
N GLU A 33 -3.61 -5.59 -4.11
CA GLU A 33 -4.26 -6.41 -3.09
C GLU A 33 -3.27 -6.87 -2.00
N GLY A 34 -3.70 -6.77 -0.74
CA GLY A 34 -2.90 -7.15 0.42
C GLY A 34 -1.74 -6.22 0.76
N ALA A 35 -1.66 -5.04 0.14
CA ALA A 35 -0.71 -4.00 0.51
C ALA A 35 -1.18 -3.20 1.72
N SER A 36 -0.29 -2.99 2.68
CA SER A 36 -0.58 -2.19 3.87
C SER A 36 -0.31 -0.71 3.63
N ALA A 37 -1.35 0.07 3.30
CA ALA A 37 -1.24 1.50 2.99
C ALA A 37 -0.58 2.33 4.12
N SER A 38 -0.84 1.96 5.38
CA SER A 38 -0.28 2.60 6.57
C SER A 38 1.25 2.51 6.67
N SER A 39 1.85 1.45 6.12
CA SER A 39 3.30 1.22 6.13
C SER A 39 3.92 1.23 4.74
N PHE A 40 3.15 1.61 3.71
CA PHE A 40 3.61 1.55 2.34
C PHE A 40 4.58 2.69 2.03
N GLN A 41 5.73 2.33 1.47
CA GLN A 41 6.82 3.23 1.12
C GLN A 41 7.35 2.90 -0.28
N SER A 42 7.30 3.88 -1.19
CA SER A 42 8.00 3.81 -2.47
C SER A 42 9.51 4.02 -2.25
N LEU A 43 10.32 3.10 -2.77
CA LEU A 43 11.79 3.14 -2.70
C LEU A 43 12.43 3.78 -3.95
N GLY A 44 11.62 4.05 -4.98
CA GLY A 44 12.08 4.54 -6.27
C GLY A 44 12.40 3.41 -7.25
N GLN A 45 12.59 3.75 -8.53
CA GLN A 45 12.94 2.79 -9.59
C GLN A 45 11.91 1.66 -9.72
N GLY A 46 10.63 2.00 -9.57
CA GLY A 46 9.54 1.03 -9.57
C GLY A 46 9.50 0.08 -8.36
N MET A 47 10.35 0.27 -7.34
CA MET A 47 10.33 -0.55 -6.12
C MET A 47 9.51 0.12 -5.02
N ALA A 48 8.81 -0.70 -4.24
CA ALA A 48 8.14 -0.29 -3.02
C ALA A 48 8.15 -1.42 -1.99
N LYS A 49 7.84 -1.09 -0.74
CA LYS A 49 7.68 -2.07 0.34
C LYS A 49 6.56 -1.65 1.28
N ASP A 50 6.00 -2.61 1.98
CA ASP A 50 5.25 -2.38 3.22
C ASP A 50 5.88 -3.16 4.38
N ALA A 51 5.21 -3.19 5.53
CA ALA A 51 5.71 -3.88 6.72
C ALA A 51 5.92 -5.41 6.53
N PHE A 52 5.23 -6.01 5.55
CA PHE A 52 5.17 -7.46 5.34
C PHE A 52 5.76 -7.88 3.99
N ASN A 53 5.68 -7.03 2.96
CA ASN A 53 5.89 -7.40 1.58
C ASN A 53 6.78 -6.40 0.84
N ARG A 54 7.42 -6.89 -0.22
CA ARG A 54 8.09 -6.04 -1.22
C ARG A 54 7.31 -6.04 -2.51
N TYR A 55 7.38 -4.94 -3.24
CA TYR A 55 6.66 -4.72 -4.49
C TYR A 55 7.63 -4.21 -5.56
N HIS A 56 7.42 -4.66 -6.79
CA HIS A 56 8.13 -4.18 -7.96
C HIS A 56 7.13 -3.94 -9.09
N LEU A 57 7.00 -2.70 -9.55
CA LEU A 57 6.06 -2.27 -10.60
C LEU A 57 4.62 -2.74 -10.33
N GLY A 58 4.18 -2.59 -9.08
CA GLY A 58 2.86 -3.02 -8.60
C GLY A 58 2.72 -4.52 -8.34
N GLN A 59 3.72 -5.34 -8.68
CA GLN A 59 3.71 -6.78 -8.40
C GLN A 59 4.26 -7.06 -7.00
N LYS A 60 3.51 -7.82 -6.20
CA LYS A 60 3.98 -8.30 -4.91
C LYS A 60 5.03 -9.40 -5.12
N TYR A 61 6.20 -9.22 -4.53
CA TYR A 61 7.22 -10.26 -4.44
C TYR A 61 6.79 -11.26 -3.36
N SER A 62 6.08 -12.31 -3.78
CA SER A 62 5.58 -13.39 -2.92
C SER A 62 6.72 -14.34 -2.54
N GLY A 63 7.67 -13.86 -1.74
CA GLY A 63 8.82 -14.64 -1.30
C GLY A 63 8.59 -15.44 -0.02
N LEU A 64 7.56 -15.13 0.78
CA LEU A 64 7.36 -15.74 2.09
C LEU A 64 5.87 -15.96 2.33
N THR A 65 5.57 -17.19 2.73
CA THR A 65 4.31 -17.68 3.26
C THR A 65 3.59 -16.61 4.09
N PRO A 66 2.26 -16.43 3.95
CA PRO A 66 1.52 -15.60 4.89
C PRO A 66 1.81 -16.09 6.32
N PRO A 67 1.90 -15.22 7.33
CA PRO A 67 1.87 -15.70 8.71
C PRO A 67 0.55 -16.47 8.85
N THR A 68 0.64 -17.79 8.97
CA THR A 68 -0.46 -18.64 9.42
C THR A 68 -0.94 -18.03 10.72
N HIS A 69 -2.02 -17.26 10.66
CA HIS A 69 -2.70 -16.78 11.84
C HIS A 69 -3.28 -18.01 12.53
N ASN A 70 -2.49 -18.62 13.41
CA ASN A 70 -3.00 -19.50 14.44
C ASN A 70 -3.75 -18.61 15.43
N PHE A 71 -5.05 -18.44 15.20
CA PHE A 71 -5.96 -18.03 16.25
C PHE A 71 -6.07 -19.22 17.22
N HIS A 72 -5.54 -19.05 18.45
CA HIS A 72 -5.92 -19.85 19.62
C HIS A 72 -7.08 -19.17 20.32
#